data_AF-A0A3B3Y6Q7-F1
#
_entry.id   AF-A0A3B3Y6Q7-F1
#
_cell.length_a   1.000
_cell.length_b   1.000
_cell.length_c   1.000
_cell.angle_alpha   90.00
_cell.angle_beta   90.00
_cell.angle_gamma   90.00
#
_symmetry.space_group_name_H-M   'P 1'
#
loop_
_entity.id
_entity.type
_entity.pdbx_description
1 polymer ?
#
loop_
_entity_poly.entity_id
_entity_poly.type
_entity_poly.pdbx_seq_one_letter_code
_entity_poly.pdbx_strand_id
1 'polypeptide(L)'
;VAFRLQPEVTQFRLFLLFSKTLDILFVWNAPTQDCETRRGVKLSLDQFDIVSTPTQGVVGQNLTLFYKERLGIYPYYDTKDTEVNGGLPQSVSLSQHLEQMSKDLDTYIPDHQAKGVSVIDWEEWRPLWIRNWSGKDIYRRKSRELLAEKNSTLTQGQVATAAKEEFEFSARQFMLETLKQAKNLRPNQMWGFYLFPDCYNHDYKGKMDSYTGRCPDVEIERNDRLNWLWNESTALFPSIYLSSELRSTDQGRLFALNRVKEAMRLASVGDGLARPVFVYSRPTYNNEMTLLTEVG
;
A
#
# COMPACT_ATOMS: atom_id res chain seq x y z
N VAL A 1 -13.07 24.68 14.94
CA VAL A 1 -14.03 23.70 14.39
C VAL A 1 -13.38 22.33 14.48
N ALA A 2 -13.83 21.49 15.41
CA ALA A 2 -13.35 20.13 15.57
C ALA A 2 -14.03 19.24 14.51
N PHE A 3 -13.25 18.60 13.64
CA PHE A 3 -13.77 17.67 12.64
C PHE A 3 -13.76 16.26 13.21
N ARG A 4 -14.95 15.63 13.26
CA ARG A 4 -15.08 14.17 13.36
C ARG A 4 -15.11 13.66 11.92
N LEU A 5 -13.96 13.21 11.42
CA LEU A 5 -13.87 12.54 10.13
C LEU A 5 -14.41 11.12 10.28
N GLN A 6 -15.19 10.65 9.31
CA GLN A 6 -15.58 9.24 9.21
C GLN A 6 -14.31 8.39 9.02
N PRO A 7 -14.24 7.16 9.58
CA PRO A 7 -13.03 6.33 9.56
C PRO A 7 -12.48 6.03 8.16
N GLU A 8 -13.32 6.13 7.13
CA GLU A 8 -13.04 5.69 5.76
C GLU A 8 -12.44 6.78 4.85
N VAL A 9 -12.36 8.03 5.30
CA VAL A 9 -11.85 9.16 4.48
C VAL A 9 -10.73 9.90 5.22
N THR A 10 -9.63 9.19 5.49
CA THR A 10 -8.53 9.72 6.32
C THR A 10 -7.21 9.93 5.56
N GLN A 11 -7.26 10.13 4.24
CA GLN A 11 -6.04 10.18 3.45
C GLN A 11 -6.03 11.34 2.45
N PHE A 12 -5.47 12.47 2.91
CA PHE A 12 -4.81 13.41 2.01
C PHE A 12 -3.46 12.83 1.63
N ARG A 13 -3.21 12.62 0.34
CA ARG A 13 -2.01 11.95 -0.14
C ARG A 13 -1.27 12.84 -1.17
N LEU A 14 -0.05 13.25 -0.84
CA LEU A 14 0.86 14.06 -1.67
C LEU A 14 2.04 13.18 -2.12
N PHE A 15 2.48 13.25 -3.37
CA PHE A 15 3.53 12.36 -3.88
C PHE A 15 4.82 13.08 -4.29
N LEU A 16 5.96 12.39 -4.14
CA LEU A 16 7.25 12.78 -4.73
C LEU A 16 7.83 11.63 -5.58
N LEU A 17 8.30 11.92 -6.80
CA LEU A 17 8.97 10.96 -7.70
C LEU A 17 10.50 11.17 -7.73
N PHE A 18 11.26 10.08 -7.93
CA PHE A 18 12.64 10.12 -8.40
C PHE A 18 12.85 9.14 -9.57
N SER A 19 13.30 9.62 -10.74
CA SER A 19 13.76 8.81 -11.88
C SER A 19 14.92 9.50 -12.61
N LYS A 20 15.75 8.71 -13.31
CA LYS A 20 17.05 9.09 -13.92
C LYS A 20 16.96 9.92 -15.23
N THR A 21 15.79 10.44 -15.56
CA THR A 21 15.57 11.56 -16.48
C THR A 21 14.61 12.51 -15.77
N LEU A 22 15.03 13.75 -15.58
CA LEU A 22 14.68 14.63 -14.45
C LEU A 22 13.26 15.23 -14.51
N ASP A 23 12.21 14.42 -14.42
CA ASP A 23 10.84 14.91 -14.23
C ASP A 23 10.30 14.44 -12.85
N ILE A 24 10.19 15.38 -11.92
CA ILE A 24 9.48 15.19 -10.65
C ILE A 24 8.01 15.49 -10.93
N LEU A 25 7.11 14.51 -10.70
CA LEU A 25 5.67 14.74 -10.77
C LEU A 25 5.09 14.99 -9.38
N PHE A 26 4.27 16.02 -9.28
CA PHE A 26 3.45 16.32 -8.13
C PHE A 26 2.03 15.82 -8.37
N VAL A 27 1.57 14.93 -7.49
CA VAL A 27 0.24 14.33 -7.60
C VAL A 27 -0.61 14.75 -6.41
N TRP A 28 -1.78 15.31 -6.69
CA TRP A 28 -2.84 15.54 -5.73
C TRP A 28 -3.83 14.37 -5.79
N ASN A 29 -3.89 13.57 -4.73
CA ASN A 29 -4.90 12.52 -4.59
C ASN A 29 -5.65 12.72 -3.27
N ALA A 30 -6.67 13.58 -3.28
CA ALA A 30 -7.46 13.91 -2.11
C ALA A 30 -8.94 14.12 -2.45
N PRO A 31 -9.87 13.86 -1.50
CA PRO A 31 -11.31 14.00 -1.72
C PRO A 31 -11.75 15.47 -1.56
N THR A 32 -11.32 16.34 -2.48
CA THR A 32 -11.58 17.79 -2.41
C THR A 32 -12.70 18.30 -3.33
N GLN A 33 -13.45 17.42 -3.98
CA GLN A 33 -14.56 17.80 -4.88
C GLN A 33 -15.62 18.61 -4.15
N ASP A 34 -15.91 18.23 -2.91
CA ASP A 34 -16.96 18.84 -2.10
C ASP A 34 -16.52 20.16 -1.43
N CYS A 35 -15.25 20.56 -1.54
CA CYS A 35 -14.75 21.79 -0.90
C CYS A 35 -15.42 23.04 -1.49
N GLU A 36 -15.51 23.13 -2.81
CA GLU A 36 -16.13 24.28 -3.47
C GLU A 36 -17.65 24.24 -3.28
N THR A 37 -18.28 23.10 -3.58
CA THR A 37 -19.75 22.96 -3.58
C THR A 37 -20.37 23.03 -2.19
N ARG A 38 -19.73 22.48 -1.14
CA ARG A 38 -20.29 22.44 0.22
C ARG A 38 -19.74 23.51 1.15
N ARG A 39 -18.56 24.05 0.87
CA ARG A 39 -17.86 25.00 1.77
C ARG A 39 -17.53 26.34 1.12
N GLY A 40 -17.75 26.50 -0.18
CA GLY A 40 -17.36 27.72 -0.91
C GLY A 40 -15.85 27.93 -0.97
N VAL A 41 -15.06 26.88 -0.75
CA VAL A 41 -13.59 26.94 -0.75
C VAL A 41 -13.07 26.32 -2.04
N LYS A 42 -12.60 27.16 -2.95
CA LYS A 42 -11.92 26.74 -4.16
C LYS A 42 -10.42 26.58 -3.89
N LEU A 43 -9.90 25.37 -4.12
CA LEU A 43 -8.46 25.09 -3.98
C LEU A 43 -7.77 25.35 -5.33
N SER A 44 -6.64 26.05 -5.30
CA SER A 44 -5.74 26.12 -6.46
C SER A 44 -4.87 24.86 -6.46
N LEU A 45 -4.91 24.11 -7.57
CA LEU A 45 -4.20 22.85 -7.75
C LEU A 45 -3.27 22.88 -8.98
N ASP A 46 -2.99 24.07 -9.51
CA ASP A 46 -2.27 24.29 -10.77
C ASP A 46 -0.79 23.83 -10.71
N GLN A 47 -0.27 23.65 -9.49
CA GLN A 47 1.07 23.14 -9.22
C GLN A 47 1.19 21.61 -9.30
N PHE A 48 0.08 20.89 -9.48
CA PHE A 48 0.05 19.42 -9.55
C PHE A 48 -0.10 18.95 -10.99
N ASP A 49 0.77 18.05 -11.42
CA ASP A 49 0.73 17.42 -12.75
C ASP A 49 -0.44 16.45 -12.89
N ILE A 50 -0.83 15.81 -11.77
CA ILE A 50 -1.99 14.91 -11.72
C ILE A 50 -2.89 15.36 -10.57
N VAL A 51 -4.14 15.66 -10.89
CA VAL A 51 -5.22 15.89 -9.92
C VAL A 51 -6.19 14.73 -10.01
N SER A 52 -6.34 14.02 -8.89
CA SER A 52 -7.13 12.80 -8.77
C SER A 52 -7.80 12.73 -7.40
N THR A 53 -8.67 11.74 -7.22
CA THR A 53 -9.41 11.55 -6.00
C THR A 53 -9.70 10.11 -5.65
N PRO A 54 -9.67 9.76 -4.35
CA PRO A 54 -10.11 8.45 -3.88
C PRO A 54 -11.65 8.30 -3.81
N THR A 55 -12.40 9.39 -4.04
CA THR A 55 -13.86 9.41 -3.91
C THR A 55 -14.53 8.31 -4.73
N GLN A 56 -15.47 7.58 -4.10
CA GLN A 56 -16.19 6.50 -4.77
C GLN A 56 -17.02 7.02 -5.94
N GLY A 57 -17.03 6.27 -7.05
CA GLY A 57 -17.79 6.61 -8.25
C GLY A 57 -17.08 7.54 -9.24
N VAL A 58 -15.91 8.09 -8.89
CA VAL A 58 -15.08 8.85 -9.83
C VAL A 58 -14.10 7.90 -10.53
N VAL A 59 -14.27 7.72 -11.84
CA VAL A 59 -13.54 6.75 -12.68
C VAL A 59 -12.80 7.44 -13.83
N GLY A 60 -11.92 6.71 -14.53
CA GLY A 60 -11.19 7.22 -15.69
C GLY A 60 -10.15 8.29 -15.37
N GLN A 61 -9.59 8.25 -14.15
CA GLN A 61 -8.61 9.22 -13.67
C GLN A 61 -7.18 8.81 -14.05
N ASN A 62 -6.29 9.79 -14.23
CA ASN A 62 -4.86 9.55 -14.49
C ASN A 62 -4.17 8.81 -13.33
N LEU A 63 -4.67 8.96 -12.10
CA LEU A 63 -4.34 8.09 -10.98
C LEU A 63 -5.61 7.42 -10.47
N THR A 64 -5.61 6.09 -10.45
CA THR A 64 -6.71 5.28 -9.89
C THR A 64 -6.24 4.54 -8.65
N LEU A 65 -6.95 4.73 -7.53
CA LEU A 65 -6.69 4.06 -6.26
C LEU A 65 -7.74 2.98 -6.01
N PHE A 66 -7.28 1.73 -5.89
CA PHE A 66 -8.11 0.57 -5.67
C PHE A 66 -8.08 0.16 -4.19
N TYR A 67 -9.07 0.60 -3.43
CA TYR A 67 -9.31 0.05 -2.09
C TYR A 67 -9.72 -1.43 -2.15
N LYS A 68 -9.70 -2.10 -1.00
CA LYS A 68 -9.94 -3.54 -0.87
C LYS A 68 -11.26 -4.04 -1.48
N GLU A 69 -12.28 -3.20 -1.59
CA GLU A 69 -13.58 -3.53 -2.19
C GLU A 69 -13.67 -3.22 -3.69
N ARG A 70 -12.61 -2.67 -4.31
CA ARG A 70 -12.65 -2.11 -5.67
C ARG A 70 -11.85 -2.89 -6.70
N LEU A 71 -11.22 -4.00 -6.32
CA LEU A 71 -10.40 -4.78 -7.24
C LEU A 71 -10.43 -6.27 -6.89
N GLY A 72 -11.28 -7.01 -7.59
CA GLY A 72 -11.48 -8.43 -7.40
C GLY A 72 -12.05 -8.80 -6.02
N ILE A 73 -11.92 -10.08 -5.68
CA ILE A 73 -12.44 -10.69 -4.46
C ILE A 73 -11.34 -10.74 -3.39
N TYR A 74 -10.92 -9.59 -2.84
CA TYR A 74 -9.85 -9.56 -1.84
C TYR A 74 -10.32 -10.13 -0.47
N PRO A 75 -9.65 -11.15 0.10
CA PRO A 75 -10.00 -11.72 1.40
C PRO A 75 -9.51 -10.86 2.57
N TYR A 76 -10.37 -10.62 3.56
CA TYR A 76 -9.98 -9.92 4.79
C TYR A 76 -10.95 -10.19 5.95
N TYR A 77 -10.57 -9.78 7.16
CA TYR A 77 -11.47 -9.73 8.31
C TYR A 77 -11.89 -8.28 8.58
N ASP A 78 -13.18 -8.04 8.81
CA ASP A 78 -13.70 -6.72 9.14
C ASP A 78 -13.35 -6.31 10.59
N THR A 79 -13.78 -5.10 11.00
CA THR A 79 -13.52 -4.58 12.36
C THR A 79 -14.15 -5.39 13.51
N LYS A 80 -15.03 -6.33 13.19
CA LYS A 80 -15.69 -7.24 14.13
C LYS A 80 -15.13 -8.66 14.01
N ASP A 81 -13.96 -8.81 13.39
CA ASP A 81 -13.31 -10.09 13.11
C ASP A 81 -14.18 -11.06 12.28
N THR A 82 -15.12 -10.52 11.50
CA THR A 82 -15.97 -11.31 10.60
C THR A 82 -15.27 -11.48 9.26
N GLU A 83 -15.23 -12.71 8.75
CA GLU A 83 -14.61 -12.99 7.46
C GLU A 83 -15.39 -12.34 6.32
N VAL A 84 -14.66 -11.66 5.44
CA VAL A 84 -15.15 -11.15 4.16
C VAL A 84 -14.35 -11.85 3.08
N ASN A 85 -15.06 -12.38 2.07
CA ASN A 85 -14.45 -13.17 1.01
C ASN A 85 -13.58 -14.31 1.57
N GLY A 86 -14.06 -15.05 2.58
CA GLY A 86 -13.32 -16.16 3.20
C GLY A 86 -12.10 -15.77 4.05
N GLY A 87 -11.83 -14.48 4.25
CA GLY A 87 -10.90 -13.93 5.26
C GLY A 87 -9.40 -14.16 5.04
N LEU A 88 -9.01 -15.22 4.33
CA LEU A 88 -7.62 -15.63 4.12
C LEU A 88 -7.32 -15.82 2.63
N PRO A 89 -6.09 -15.53 2.17
CA PRO A 89 -5.71 -15.73 0.77
C PRO A 89 -5.81 -17.19 0.32
N GLN A 90 -5.57 -18.16 1.20
CA GLN A 90 -5.73 -19.60 0.91
C GLN A 90 -7.19 -20.09 0.88
N SER A 91 -8.16 -19.24 1.23
CA SER A 91 -9.58 -19.59 1.27
C SER A 91 -10.37 -19.06 0.06
N VAL A 92 -9.74 -18.30 -0.83
CA VAL A 92 -10.40 -17.67 -2.00
C VAL A 92 -9.99 -18.36 -3.29
N SER A 93 -10.96 -18.55 -4.19
CA SER A 93 -10.65 -18.98 -5.54
C SER A 93 -9.96 -17.87 -6.32
N LEU A 94 -8.68 -18.06 -6.64
CA LEU A 94 -7.89 -17.08 -7.39
C LEU A 94 -8.50 -16.80 -8.77
N SER A 95 -9.08 -17.80 -9.45
CA SER A 95 -9.71 -17.58 -10.75
C SER A 95 -10.94 -16.67 -10.66
N GLN A 96 -11.78 -16.85 -9.64
CA GLN A 96 -12.93 -15.97 -9.40
C GLN A 96 -12.49 -14.55 -9.04
N HIS A 97 -11.42 -14.42 -8.23
CA HIS A 97 -10.83 -13.12 -7.93
C HIS A 97 -10.40 -12.39 -9.22
N LEU A 98 -9.67 -13.06 -10.10
CA LEU A 98 -9.17 -12.49 -11.36
C LEU A 98 -10.29 -12.17 -12.36
N GLU A 99 -11.35 -12.99 -12.41
CA GLU A 99 -12.53 -12.70 -13.24
C GLU A 99 -13.26 -11.44 -12.75
N GLN A 100 -13.50 -11.33 -11.44
CA GLN A 100 -14.12 -10.14 -10.87
C GLN A 100 -13.24 -8.90 -11.07
N MET A 101 -11.93 -9.04 -10.85
CA MET A 101 -10.95 -8.00 -11.09
C MET A 101 -11.02 -7.45 -12.53
N SER A 102 -11.19 -8.31 -13.53
CA SER A 102 -11.34 -7.85 -14.93
C SER A 102 -12.53 -6.90 -15.10
N LYS A 103 -13.68 -7.24 -14.49
CA LYS A 103 -14.90 -6.41 -14.55
C LYS A 103 -14.72 -5.09 -13.80
N ASP A 104 -14.01 -5.12 -12.69
CA ASP A 104 -13.70 -3.92 -11.91
C ASP A 104 -12.77 -2.99 -12.72
N LEU A 105 -11.76 -3.52 -13.42
CA LEU A 105 -10.89 -2.72 -14.27
C LEU A 105 -11.64 -2.05 -15.43
N ASP A 106 -12.61 -2.73 -16.04
CA ASP A 106 -13.45 -2.15 -17.08
C ASP A 106 -14.33 -1.00 -16.55
N THR A 107 -14.64 -1.01 -15.25
CA THR A 107 -15.38 0.06 -14.58
C THR A 107 -14.48 1.24 -14.25
N TYR A 108 -13.35 1.01 -13.57
CA TYR A 108 -12.52 2.09 -13.04
C TYR A 108 -11.56 2.68 -14.09
N ILE A 109 -11.11 1.87 -15.05
CA ILE A 109 -10.20 2.26 -16.14
C ILE A 109 -10.81 1.79 -17.46
N PRO A 110 -11.88 2.45 -17.95
CA PRO A 110 -12.63 1.98 -19.12
C PRO A 110 -11.84 2.03 -20.42
N ASP A 111 -10.88 2.96 -20.55
CA ASP A 111 -9.94 2.97 -21.68
C ASP A 111 -8.79 2.00 -21.42
N HIS A 112 -8.75 0.91 -22.19
CA HIS A 112 -7.72 -0.12 -22.09
C HIS A 112 -6.31 0.40 -22.42
N GLN A 113 -6.21 1.48 -23.19
CA GLN A 113 -4.96 2.12 -23.58
C GLN A 113 -4.58 3.31 -22.71
N ALA A 114 -5.40 3.64 -21.69
CA ALA A 114 -5.14 4.75 -20.79
C ALA A 114 -3.74 4.66 -20.19
N LYS A 115 -3.03 5.79 -20.22
CA LYS A 115 -1.75 5.97 -19.53
C LYS A 115 -2.02 6.57 -18.16
N GLY A 116 -1.37 6.05 -17.13
CA GLY A 116 -1.63 6.52 -15.77
C GLY A 116 -0.94 5.69 -14.70
N VAL A 117 -1.31 6.00 -13.46
CA VAL A 117 -0.84 5.37 -12.25
C VAL A 117 -2.00 4.61 -11.61
N SER A 118 -1.79 3.34 -11.30
CA SER A 118 -2.79 2.48 -10.67
C SER A 118 -2.23 1.88 -9.39
N VAL A 119 -2.84 2.24 -8.27
CA VAL A 119 -2.35 1.86 -6.93
C VAL A 119 -3.34 0.91 -6.28
N ILE A 120 -2.84 -0.27 -5.87
CA ILE A 120 -3.62 -1.25 -5.13
C ILE A 120 -3.41 -1.01 -3.64
N ASP A 121 -4.49 -0.67 -2.94
CA ASP A 121 -4.48 -0.29 -1.53
C ASP A 121 -5.03 -1.41 -0.66
N TRP A 122 -4.22 -2.47 -0.53
CA TRP A 122 -4.54 -3.65 0.26
C TRP A 122 -3.71 -3.67 1.53
N GLU A 123 -4.31 -3.15 2.59
CA GLU A 123 -3.61 -2.98 3.85
C GLU A 123 -3.88 -4.10 4.85
N GLU A 124 -4.79 -5.04 4.58
CA GLU A 124 -5.37 -5.89 5.63
C GLU A 124 -4.41 -6.97 6.14
N TRP A 125 -3.68 -7.62 5.24
CA TRP A 125 -2.60 -8.56 5.57
C TRP A 125 -1.30 -8.21 4.85
N ARG A 126 -0.20 -8.86 5.21
CA ARG A 126 1.11 -8.76 4.56
C ARG A 126 1.52 -10.12 4.01
N PRO A 127 2.19 -10.20 2.85
CA PRO A 127 2.53 -11.48 2.23
C PRO A 127 3.59 -12.27 3.03
N LEU A 128 4.34 -11.62 3.91
CA LEU A 128 5.23 -12.30 4.84
C LEU A 128 4.52 -12.52 6.17
N TRP A 129 4.43 -13.79 6.59
CA TRP A 129 3.78 -14.22 7.82
C TRP A 129 4.21 -13.40 9.03
N ILE A 130 5.52 -13.16 9.15
CA ILE A 130 6.09 -12.45 10.30
C ILE A 130 5.56 -11.03 10.42
N ARG A 131 5.20 -10.35 9.31
CA ARG A 131 4.69 -8.97 9.27
C ARG A 131 3.21 -8.85 9.64
N ASN A 132 2.52 -9.98 9.88
CA ASN A 132 1.14 -10.01 10.35
C ASN A 132 1.08 -10.02 11.89
N TRP A 133 1.58 -8.96 12.51
CA TRP A 133 1.57 -8.75 13.97
C TRP A 133 0.49 -7.75 14.40
N SER A 134 0.32 -7.57 15.72
CA SER A 134 -0.69 -6.68 16.31
C SER A 134 -2.09 -7.03 15.79
N GLY A 135 -2.87 -6.06 15.32
CA GLY A 135 -4.20 -6.30 14.74
C GLY A 135 -4.24 -7.29 13.57
N LYS A 136 -3.10 -7.55 12.92
CA LYS A 136 -2.98 -8.53 11.83
C LYS A 136 -2.70 -9.95 12.32
N ASP A 137 -2.56 -10.17 13.63
CA ASP A 137 -2.36 -11.53 14.17
C ASP A 137 -3.55 -12.45 13.89
N ILE A 138 -4.75 -11.90 13.66
CA ILE A 138 -5.93 -12.66 13.24
C ILE A 138 -5.65 -13.56 12.03
N TYR A 139 -4.88 -13.09 11.04
CA TYR A 139 -4.54 -13.87 9.85
C TYR A 139 -3.69 -15.09 10.21
N ARG A 140 -2.77 -14.96 11.18
CA ARG A 140 -1.95 -16.06 11.68
C ARG A 140 -2.77 -17.06 12.49
N ARG A 141 -3.64 -16.56 13.35
CA ARG A 141 -4.55 -17.37 14.17
C ARG A 141 -5.53 -18.16 13.30
N LYS A 142 -6.24 -17.49 12.41
CA LYS A 142 -7.24 -18.10 11.52
C LYS A 142 -6.63 -19.08 10.53
N SER A 143 -5.41 -18.84 10.04
CA SER A 143 -4.70 -19.83 9.21
C SER A 143 -4.41 -21.13 9.97
N ARG A 144 -4.08 -21.06 11.27
CA ARG A 144 -3.88 -22.25 12.12
C ARG A 144 -5.19 -22.96 12.44
N GLU A 145 -6.25 -22.20 12.76
CA GLU A 145 -7.60 -22.75 12.99
C GLU A 145 -8.08 -23.54 11.77
N LEU A 146 -7.98 -22.96 10.57
CA LEU A 146 -8.37 -23.59 9.31
C LEU A 146 -7.67 -24.94 9.08
N LEU A 147 -6.38 -25.05 9.38
CA LEU A 147 -5.63 -26.29 9.20
C LEU A 147 -5.93 -27.33 10.28
N ALA A 148 -6.11 -26.89 11.53
CA ALA A 148 -6.47 -27.78 12.63
C ALA A 148 -7.86 -28.41 12.41
N GLU A 149 -8.81 -27.65 11.84
CA GLU A 149 -10.14 -28.15 11.46
C GLU A 149 -10.08 -29.14 10.30
N LYS A 150 -9.23 -28.88 9.29
CA LYS A 150 -9.06 -29.79 8.14
C LYS A 150 -8.33 -31.09 8.50
N ASN A 151 -7.45 -31.06 9.49
CA ASN A 151 -6.66 -32.24 9.87
C ASN A 151 -6.39 -32.32 11.37
N SER A 152 -7.25 -33.07 12.07
CA SER A 152 -7.17 -33.30 13.51
C SER A 152 -5.99 -34.17 13.96
N THR A 153 -5.21 -34.73 13.04
CA THR A 153 -4.06 -35.60 13.37
C THR A 153 -2.75 -34.82 13.50
N LEU A 154 -2.69 -33.57 13.04
CA LEU A 154 -1.50 -32.75 13.10
C LEU A 154 -1.22 -32.27 14.53
N THR A 155 0.04 -32.34 14.94
CA THR A 155 0.50 -31.67 16.16
C THR A 155 0.44 -30.15 16.01
N GLN A 156 0.40 -29.43 17.13
CA GLN A 156 0.40 -27.95 17.12
C GLN A 156 1.61 -27.36 16.37
N GLY A 157 2.79 -28.00 16.49
CA GLY A 157 3.99 -27.58 15.77
C GLY A 157 3.86 -27.76 14.26
N GLN A 158 3.28 -28.88 13.81
CA GLN A 158 3.01 -29.12 12.38
C GLN A 158 1.98 -28.14 11.83
N VAL A 159 0.89 -27.87 12.57
CA VAL A 159 -0.11 -26.86 12.20
C VAL A 159 0.54 -25.48 12.06
N ALA A 160 1.40 -25.08 13.00
CA ALA A 160 2.06 -23.78 12.96
C ALA A 160 2.97 -23.61 11.73
N THR A 161 3.75 -24.64 11.38
CA THR A 161 4.62 -24.64 10.20
C THR A 161 3.80 -24.62 8.91
N ALA A 162 2.84 -25.53 8.77
CA ALA A 162 2.00 -25.64 7.58
C ALA A 162 1.16 -24.37 7.35
N ALA A 163 0.60 -23.78 8.41
CA ALA A 163 -0.19 -22.55 8.32
C ALA A 163 0.63 -21.38 7.77
N LYS A 164 1.90 -21.28 8.18
CA LYS A 164 2.81 -20.27 7.67
C LYS A 164 3.10 -20.49 6.18
N GLU A 165 3.42 -21.71 5.79
CA GLU A 165 3.76 -22.05 4.41
C GLU A 165 2.58 -21.83 3.45
N GLU A 166 1.39 -22.32 3.82
CA GLU A 166 0.17 -22.18 3.02
C GLU A 166 -0.25 -20.71 2.89
N PHE A 167 -0.16 -19.94 3.98
CA PHE A 167 -0.46 -18.51 3.97
C PHE A 167 0.53 -17.72 3.10
N GLU A 168 1.85 -17.86 3.30
CA GLU A 168 2.84 -17.10 2.51
C GLU A 168 2.79 -17.49 1.02
N PHE A 169 2.56 -18.78 0.72
CA PHE A 169 2.36 -19.24 -0.66
C PHE A 169 1.12 -18.60 -1.30
N SER A 170 -0.03 -18.68 -0.63
CA SER A 170 -1.29 -18.18 -1.17
C SER A 170 -1.29 -16.66 -1.28
N ALA A 171 -0.77 -15.95 -0.26
CA ALA A 171 -0.62 -14.50 -0.30
C ALA A 171 0.28 -14.03 -1.45
N ARG A 172 1.39 -14.74 -1.70
CA ARG A 172 2.26 -14.49 -2.85
C ARG A 172 1.54 -14.71 -4.18
N GLN A 173 0.89 -15.86 -4.37
CA GLN A 173 0.16 -16.16 -5.61
C GLN A 173 -0.93 -15.11 -5.86
N PHE A 174 -1.69 -14.78 -4.82
CA PHE A 174 -2.77 -13.80 -4.90
C PHE A 174 -2.28 -12.43 -5.38
N MET A 175 -1.27 -11.86 -4.72
CA MET A 175 -0.72 -10.55 -5.10
C MET A 175 0.00 -10.58 -6.46
N LEU A 176 0.73 -11.65 -6.76
CA LEU A 176 1.50 -11.79 -8.01
C LEU A 176 0.59 -11.89 -9.22
N GLU A 177 -0.39 -12.79 -9.18
CA GLU A 177 -1.32 -12.99 -10.30
C GLU A 177 -2.26 -11.79 -10.48
N THR A 178 -2.60 -11.08 -9.41
CA THR A 178 -3.27 -9.77 -9.50
C THR A 178 -2.45 -8.79 -10.35
N LEU A 179 -1.17 -8.59 -10.03
CA LEU A 179 -0.33 -7.65 -10.81
C LEU A 179 -0.15 -8.09 -12.26
N LYS A 180 0.06 -9.38 -12.52
CA LYS A 180 0.15 -9.92 -13.88
C LYS A 180 -1.11 -9.63 -14.68
N GLN A 181 -2.29 -9.92 -14.11
CA GLN A 181 -3.57 -9.68 -14.75
C GLN A 181 -3.80 -8.18 -14.99
N ALA A 182 -3.49 -7.33 -14.00
CA ALA A 182 -3.62 -5.88 -14.12
C ALA A 182 -2.81 -5.33 -15.29
N LYS A 183 -1.54 -5.73 -15.39
CA LYS A 183 -0.65 -5.31 -16.48
C LYS A 183 -1.08 -5.86 -17.83
N ASN A 184 -1.57 -7.10 -17.88
CA ASN A 184 -2.05 -7.68 -19.13
C ASN A 184 -3.28 -6.92 -19.65
N LEU A 185 -4.22 -6.58 -18.76
CA LEU A 185 -5.46 -5.90 -19.11
C LEU A 185 -5.28 -4.39 -19.33
N ARG A 186 -4.32 -3.76 -18.66
CA ARG A 186 -4.01 -2.31 -18.72
C ARG A 186 -2.49 -2.11 -18.83
N PRO A 187 -1.87 -2.42 -19.98
CA PRO A 187 -0.41 -2.45 -20.13
C PRO A 187 0.26 -1.08 -20.04
N ASN A 188 -0.48 0.01 -20.29
CA ASN A 188 0.01 1.38 -20.25
C ASN A 188 -0.12 2.04 -18.86
N GLN A 189 -0.63 1.31 -17.87
CA GLN A 189 -0.73 1.76 -16.49
C GLN A 189 0.50 1.34 -15.68
N MET A 190 0.92 2.20 -14.76
CA MET A 190 1.94 1.90 -13.76
C MET A 190 1.29 1.28 -12.52
N TRP A 191 1.62 0.04 -12.22
CA TRP A 191 1.00 -0.79 -11.18
C TRP A 191 1.94 -1.06 -10.01
N GLY A 192 1.36 -1.03 -8.80
CA GLY A 192 2.03 -1.44 -7.58
C GLY A 192 1.11 -1.32 -6.36
N PHE A 193 1.61 -1.78 -5.22
CA PHE A 193 0.86 -1.78 -3.96
C PHE A 193 1.26 -0.61 -3.08
N TYR A 194 0.26 0.06 -2.51
CA TYR A 194 0.48 1.07 -1.47
C TYR A 194 1.22 0.48 -0.25
N LEU A 195 2.12 1.27 0.35
CA LEU A 195 3.03 0.89 1.45
C LEU A 195 4.19 -0.02 1.08
N PHE A 196 4.33 -0.40 -0.20
CA PHE A 196 5.40 -1.30 -0.62
C PHE A 196 6.51 -0.54 -1.38
N PRO A 197 7.78 -0.65 -0.92
CA PRO A 197 8.23 -1.30 0.31
C PRO A 197 7.97 -0.47 1.56
N ASP A 198 8.00 -1.14 2.71
CA ASP A 198 8.17 -0.51 4.01
C ASP A 198 9.58 -0.79 4.55
N CYS A 199 10.17 0.22 5.17
CA CYS A 199 11.49 0.22 5.80
C CYS A 199 11.44 -0.22 7.27
N TYR A 200 10.26 -0.14 7.90
CA TYR A 200 10.01 -0.46 9.32
C TYR A 200 10.94 0.27 10.32
N ASN A 201 11.44 1.44 9.95
CA ASN A 201 12.27 2.33 10.77
C ASN A 201 11.44 3.15 11.78
N HIS A 202 10.61 2.49 12.60
CA HIS A 202 9.69 3.16 13.53
C HIS A 202 10.19 3.22 14.99
N ASP A 203 11.43 2.82 15.24
CA ASP A 203 12.02 2.65 16.58
C ASP A 203 12.63 3.93 17.17
N TYR A 204 12.25 5.11 16.65
CA TYR A 204 12.70 6.42 17.12
C TYR A 204 12.19 6.77 18.53
N LYS A 205 11.09 6.16 19.00
CA LYS A 205 10.47 6.49 20.30
C LYS A 205 11.44 6.23 21.45
N GLY A 206 11.75 7.28 22.22
CA GLY A 206 12.70 7.20 23.34
C GLY A 206 14.17 7.00 22.92
N LYS A 207 14.49 7.12 21.62
CA LYS A 207 15.83 6.89 21.07
C LYS A 207 16.26 7.97 20.07
N MET A 208 15.70 9.17 20.15
CA MET A 208 15.90 10.22 19.13
C MET A 208 17.39 10.56 18.92
N ASP A 209 18.18 10.58 19.99
CA ASP A 209 19.61 10.91 19.96
C ASP A 209 20.45 9.87 19.20
N SER A 210 20.04 8.59 19.21
CA SER A 210 20.76 7.49 18.55
C SER A 210 20.06 6.98 17.28
N TYR A 211 18.90 7.55 16.96
CA TYR A 211 18.09 7.13 15.83
C TYR A 211 18.69 7.59 14.50
N THR A 212 19.03 6.63 13.65
CA THR A 212 19.73 6.87 12.38
C THR A 212 18.79 6.95 11.16
N GLY A 213 17.50 6.61 11.35
CA GLY A 213 16.54 6.47 10.27
C GLY A 213 16.71 5.23 9.39
N ARG A 214 17.78 4.45 9.53
CA ARG A 214 18.06 3.30 8.67
C ARG A 214 16.97 2.23 8.80
N CYS A 215 16.67 1.56 7.69
CA CYS A 215 15.88 0.34 7.74
C CYS A 215 16.67 -0.72 8.50
N PRO A 216 16.07 -1.44 9.46
CA PRO A 216 16.75 -2.56 10.12
C PRO A 216 17.21 -3.61 9.09
N ASP A 217 18.39 -4.20 9.28
CA ASP A 217 18.98 -5.15 8.31
C ASP A 217 18.03 -6.32 8.03
N VAL A 218 17.36 -6.84 9.07
CA VAL A 218 16.36 -7.90 8.94
C VAL A 218 15.17 -7.50 8.05
N GLU A 219 14.84 -6.21 7.97
CA GLU A 219 13.75 -5.71 7.13
C GLU A 219 14.17 -5.52 5.69
N ILE A 220 15.45 -5.19 5.45
CA ILE A 220 16.07 -5.23 4.11
C ILE A 220 16.04 -6.66 3.57
N GLU A 221 16.48 -7.65 4.36
CA GLU A 221 16.43 -9.08 3.98
C GLU A 221 15.00 -9.56 3.73
N ARG A 222 14.03 -9.13 4.55
CA ARG A 222 12.60 -9.44 4.32
C ARG A 222 12.09 -8.80 3.04
N ASN A 223 12.51 -7.59 2.71
CA ASN A 223 12.18 -6.97 1.44
C ASN A 223 12.82 -7.72 0.27
N ASP A 224 14.04 -8.25 0.40
CA ASP A 224 14.67 -9.07 -0.65
C ASP A 224 13.89 -10.37 -0.92
N ARG A 225 13.29 -10.98 0.12
CA ARG A 225 12.38 -12.14 -0.06
C ARG A 225 11.13 -11.82 -0.89
N LEU A 226 10.82 -10.54 -1.10
CA LEU A 226 9.72 -10.06 -1.93
C LEU A 226 10.16 -9.67 -3.34
N ASN A 227 11.33 -10.11 -3.83
CA ASN A 227 11.78 -9.85 -5.21
C ASN A 227 10.75 -10.21 -6.29
N TRP A 228 9.90 -11.21 -6.05
CA TRP A 228 8.77 -11.53 -6.94
C TRP A 228 7.77 -10.37 -7.10
N LEU A 229 7.56 -9.58 -6.05
CA LEU A 229 6.67 -8.42 -6.06
C LEU A 229 7.31 -7.24 -6.78
N TRP A 230 8.59 -6.97 -6.52
CA TRP A 230 9.33 -5.88 -7.15
C TRP A 230 9.41 -6.10 -8.65
N ASN A 231 9.80 -7.32 -9.06
CA ASN A 231 9.92 -7.69 -10.46
C ASN A 231 8.60 -7.58 -11.23
N GLU A 232 7.47 -7.91 -10.60
CA GLU A 232 6.17 -7.80 -11.24
C GLU A 232 5.61 -6.37 -11.25
N SER A 233 5.94 -5.55 -10.25
CA SER A 233 5.47 -4.15 -10.19
C SER A 233 6.06 -3.31 -11.33
N THR A 234 5.34 -2.29 -11.79
CA THR A 234 5.85 -1.27 -12.74
C THR A 234 6.05 0.09 -12.09
N ALA A 235 5.62 0.26 -10.83
CA ALA A 235 5.94 1.40 -9.97
C ALA A 235 5.93 0.97 -8.48
N LEU A 236 6.64 1.71 -7.63
CA LEU A 236 6.64 1.48 -6.17
C LEU A 236 5.98 2.65 -5.43
N PHE A 237 5.36 2.35 -4.28
CA PHE A 237 4.51 3.29 -3.56
C PHE A 237 4.80 3.32 -2.04
N PRO A 238 6.03 3.65 -1.63
CA PRO A 238 6.38 3.74 -0.21
C PRO A 238 5.62 4.91 0.44
N SER A 239 5.24 4.77 1.70
CA SER A 239 4.70 5.87 2.51
C SER A 239 5.81 6.46 3.39
N ILE A 240 5.88 7.79 3.51
CA ILE A 240 6.78 8.53 4.42
C ILE A 240 6.00 9.36 5.45
N TYR A 241 4.80 8.92 5.80
CA TYR A 241 3.94 9.60 6.77
C TYR A 241 4.66 9.83 8.10
N LEU A 242 4.85 11.11 8.46
CA LEU A 242 5.63 11.51 9.63
C LEU A 242 4.77 11.51 10.89
N SER A 243 5.28 10.94 11.99
CA SER A 243 4.74 11.13 13.34
C SER A 243 5.03 12.55 13.86
N SER A 244 4.19 13.11 14.72
CA SER A 244 4.44 14.40 15.37
C SER A 244 5.69 14.40 16.26
N GLU A 245 6.10 13.23 16.77
CA GLU A 245 7.39 13.05 17.47
C GLU A 245 8.62 13.35 16.60
N LEU A 246 8.46 13.35 15.26
CA LEU A 246 9.52 13.66 14.28
C LEU A 246 9.42 15.10 13.74
N ARG A 247 8.57 15.94 14.34
CA ARG A 247 8.31 17.31 13.90
C ARG A 247 9.58 18.16 13.94
N SER A 248 9.96 18.73 12.79
CA SER A 248 11.10 19.65 12.66
C SER A 248 12.41 19.11 13.24
N THR A 249 12.67 17.80 13.11
CA THR A 249 13.93 17.17 13.54
C THR A 249 14.72 16.61 12.36
N ASP A 250 16.04 16.54 12.50
CA ASP A 250 16.91 15.84 11.55
C ASP A 250 16.53 14.35 11.42
N GLN A 251 16.06 13.75 12.51
CA GLN A 251 15.57 12.39 12.55
C GLN A 251 14.32 12.19 11.70
N GLY A 252 13.42 13.18 11.63
CA GLY A 252 12.31 13.19 10.69
C GLY A 252 12.78 13.15 9.23
N ARG A 253 13.82 13.93 8.90
CA ARG A 253 14.46 13.89 7.58
C ARG A 253 15.07 12.51 7.30
N LEU A 254 15.79 11.94 8.26
CA LEU A 254 16.41 10.61 8.14
C LEU A 254 15.36 9.50 8.00
N PHE A 255 14.22 9.58 8.70
CA PHE A 255 13.10 8.66 8.58
C PHE A 255 12.57 8.61 7.14
N ALA A 256 12.26 9.78 6.56
CA ALA A 256 11.77 9.86 5.19
C ALA A 256 12.84 9.44 4.17
N LEU A 257 14.06 9.94 4.31
CA LEU A 257 15.18 9.67 3.40
C LEU A 257 15.44 8.18 3.23
N ASN A 258 15.52 7.42 4.34
CA ASN A 258 15.86 6.00 4.26
C ASN A 258 14.71 5.15 3.68
N ARG A 259 13.45 5.55 3.88
CA ARG A 259 12.30 4.92 3.25
C ARG A 259 12.31 5.10 1.74
N VAL A 260 12.65 6.30 1.27
CA VAL A 260 12.85 6.57 -0.16
C VAL A 260 14.06 5.79 -0.69
N LYS A 261 15.19 5.76 0.03
CA LYS A 261 16.37 4.98 -0.38
C LYS A 261 16.07 3.50 -0.55
N GLU A 262 15.31 2.90 0.36
CA GLU A 262 14.93 1.49 0.26
C GLU A 262 14.02 1.24 -0.95
N ALA A 263 13.05 2.12 -1.19
CA ALA A 263 12.24 2.04 -2.40
C ALA A 263 13.07 2.18 -3.67
N MET A 264 14.03 3.11 -3.73
CA MET A 264 14.92 3.27 -4.88
C MET A 264 15.85 2.05 -5.08
N ARG A 265 16.31 1.42 -3.99
CA ARG A 265 17.09 0.18 -4.04
C ARG A 265 16.27 -0.93 -4.71
N LEU A 266 15.04 -1.14 -4.25
CA LEU A 266 14.15 -2.19 -4.77
C LEU A 266 13.60 -1.89 -6.16
N ALA A 267 13.42 -0.61 -6.52
CA ALA A 267 13.04 -0.19 -7.85
C ALA A 267 14.06 -0.62 -8.92
N SER A 268 15.32 -0.79 -8.51
CA SER A 268 16.46 -1.17 -9.34
C SER A 268 16.74 -2.68 -9.35
N VAL A 269 15.92 -3.51 -8.69
CA VAL A 269 16.04 -4.97 -8.74
C VAL A 269 15.65 -5.49 -10.13
N GLY A 270 16.26 -6.58 -10.59
CA GLY A 270 15.93 -7.19 -11.89
C GLY A 270 16.55 -6.47 -13.09
N ASP A 271 16.16 -6.89 -14.29
CA ASP A 271 16.71 -6.35 -15.53
C ASP A 271 15.91 -5.14 -16.03
N GLY A 272 16.60 -4.19 -16.67
CA GLY A 272 16.00 -3.03 -17.30
C GLY A 272 16.18 -1.71 -16.54
N LEU A 273 15.35 -0.73 -16.87
CA LEU A 273 15.38 0.58 -16.23
C LEU A 273 14.73 0.52 -14.84
N ALA A 274 15.25 1.31 -13.90
CA ALA A 274 14.68 1.43 -12.58
C ALA A 274 13.23 1.93 -12.65
N ARG A 275 12.35 1.29 -11.88
CA ARG A 275 10.93 1.63 -11.82
C ARG A 275 10.71 2.99 -11.14
N PRO A 276 9.71 3.77 -11.58
CA PRO A 276 9.35 5.00 -10.89
C PRO A 276 8.87 4.71 -9.46
N VAL A 277 9.29 5.57 -8.52
CA VAL A 277 8.93 5.49 -7.10
C VAL A 277 8.06 6.67 -6.73
N PHE A 278 6.77 6.44 -6.48
CA PHE A 278 5.78 7.43 -6.07
C PHE A 278 5.64 7.46 -4.55
N VAL A 279 6.31 8.42 -3.92
CA VAL A 279 6.43 8.49 -2.46
C VAL A 279 5.18 9.11 -1.85
N TYR A 280 4.37 8.33 -1.15
CA TYR A 280 3.19 8.81 -0.44
C TYR A 280 3.57 9.64 0.81
N SER A 281 3.11 10.88 0.84
CA SER A 281 3.18 11.83 1.95
C SER A 281 1.79 12.42 2.23
N ARG A 282 1.66 13.25 3.27
CA ARG A 282 0.40 13.93 3.58
C ARG A 282 0.69 15.29 4.22
N PRO A 283 -0.24 16.25 4.18
CA PRO A 283 -0.02 17.59 4.73
C PRO A 283 -0.10 17.63 6.27
N THR A 284 -0.41 16.53 6.96
CA THR A 284 -0.54 16.45 8.43
C THR A 284 0.37 15.39 9.06
N TYR A 285 0.49 15.39 10.38
CA TYR A 285 1.18 14.33 11.11
C TYR A 285 0.37 13.04 11.27
N ASN A 286 1.10 11.97 11.63
CA ASN A 286 0.72 10.69 12.23
C ASN A 286 -0.69 10.56 12.83
N ASN A 287 -1.76 10.25 12.09
CA ASN A 287 -3.10 10.14 12.71
C ASN A 287 -3.55 11.43 13.42
N GLU A 288 -3.12 12.59 12.92
CA GLU A 288 -3.41 13.91 13.47
C GLU A 288 -3.91 14.86 12.38
N MET A 289 -4.66 15.89 12.81
CA MET A 289 -5.07 17.01 11.96
C MET A 289 -4.06 18.17 11.97
N THR A 290 -2.99 18.05 12.77
CA THR A 290 -1.93 19.05 12.84
C THR A 290 -1.12 19.04 11.55
N LEU A 291 -1.01 20.20 10.89
CA LEU A 291 -0.23 20.36 9.66
C LEU A 291 1.25 20.08 9.89
N LEU A 292 1.95 19.56 8.87
CA LEU A 292 3.39 19.47 8.86
C LEU A 292 4.01 20.88 8.97
N THR A 293 5.06 21.00 9.77
CA THR A 293 5.84 22.23 9.87
C THR A 293 6.83 22.36 8.73
N GLU A 294 7.04 23.59 8.28
CA GLU A 294 8.16 23.94 7.41
C GLU A 294 9.47 23.81 8.18
N VAL A 295 10.50 23.32 7.49
CA VAL A 295 11.88 23.32 8.00
C VAL A 295 12.65 24.28 7.12
N GLY A 296 13.08 25.39 7.71
CA GLY A 296 13.90 26.42 7.04
C GLY A 296 15.38 26.03 6.95
#